data_AF-A0A1C2G2J4-F1
#
_entry.id   AF-A0A1C2G2J4-F1
#
_cell.length_a   1.000
_cell.length_b   1.000
_cell.length_c   1.000
_cell.angle_alpha   90.00
_cell.angle_beta   90.00
_cell.angle_gamma   90.00
#
_symmetry.space_group_name_H-M   'P 1'
#
loop_
_entity.id
_entity.type
_entity.pdbx_description
1 polymer ?
#
loop_
_entity_poly.entity_id
_entity_poly.type
_entity_poly.pdbx_seq_one_letter_code
_entity_poly.pdbx_strand_id
1 'polypeptide(L)' 'MEILEKSASRVVLKFDKAELEGFSDPVIKNAETFASATLDMANLLKEQAYRMKNHFVQPPHAFGD' A
#
# COMPACT_ATOMS: atom_id res chain seq x y z
N MET A 1 6.64 -6.26 -8.79
CA MET A 1 5.40 -6.99 -8.54
C MET A 1 5.69 -8.43 -8.89
N GLU A 2 5.44 -9.33 -7.94
CA GLU A 2 5.71 -10.75 -8.06
C GLU A 2 4.42 -11.53 -7.82
N ILE A 3 4.17 -12.58 -8.61
CA ILE A 3 3.03 -13.48 -8.40
C ILE A 3 3.56 -14.65 -7.57
N LEU A 4 3.16 -14.72 -6.31
CA LEU A 4 3.59 -15.79 -5.39
C LEU A 4 2.77 -17.06 -5.57
N GLU A 5 1.50 -16.91 -5.95
CA GLU A 5 0.62 -18.05 -6.18
C GLU A 5 -0.44 -17.71 -7.22
N LYS A 6 -0.71 -18.65 -8.12
CA LYS A 6 -1.85 -18.58 -9.03
C LYS A 6 -2.49 -19.96 -9.13
N SER A 7 -3.72 -20.07 -8.65
CA SER A 7 -4.54 -21.28 -8.73
C SER A 7 -5.90 -20.96 -9.38
N ALA A 8 -6.74 -21.97 -9.58
CA ALA A 8 -8.09 -21.78 -10.11
C ALA A 8 -8.98 -20.91 -9.19
N SER A 9 -8.66 -20.83 -7.90
CA SER A 9 -9.49 -20.15 -6.89
C SER A 9 -8.85 -18.91 -6.26
N ARG A 10 -7.55 -18.68 -6.44
CA ARG A 10 -6.86 -17.49 -5.88
C ARG A 10 -5.62 -17.08 -6.65
N VAL A 11 -5.32 -15.78 -6.56
CA VAL A 11 -4.05 -15.19 -6.99
C VAL A 11 -3.45 -14.44 -5.80
N VAL A 12 -2.19 -14.71 -5.50
CA VAL A 12 -1.43 -14.01 -4.45
C VAL A 12 -0.37 -13.17 -5.14
N LEU A 13 -0.47 -11.85 -4.95
CA LEU A 13 0.46 -10.87 -5.49
C LEU A 13 1.28 -10.28 -4.35
N LYS A 14 2.58 -10.16 -4.56
CA LYS A 14 3.50 -9.42 -3.71
C LYS A 14 3.92 -8.15 -4.44
N PHE A 15 3.80 -7.04 -3.74
CA PHE A 15 4.22 -5.75 -4.23
C PHE A 15 5.28 -5.19 -3.31
N ASP A 16 6.28 -4.54 -3.90
CA ASP A 16 7.14 -3.66 -3.14
C ASP A 16 6.41 -2.34 -2.87
N LYS A 17 6.80 -1.67 -1.78
CA LYS A 17 6.13 -0.44 -1.35
C LYS A 17 6.06 0.62 -2.46
N ALA A 18 7.17 0.84 -3.15
CA ALA A 18 7.24 1.82 -4.24
C ALA A 18 6.28 1.49 -5.39
N GLU A 19 6.00 0.21 -5.60
CA GLU A 19 5.07 -0.26 -6.64
C GLU A 19 3.61 -0.06 -6.22
N LEU A 20 3.30 -0.30 -4.93
CA LEU A 20 1.98 0.03 -4.38
C LEU A 20 1.68 1.52 -4.50
N GLU A 21 2.62 2.36 -4.06
CA GLU A 21 2.49 3.82 -4.15
C GLU A 21 2.38 4.27 -5.62
N GLY A 22 3.19 3.69 -6.51
CA GLY A 22 3.16 3.96 -7.95
C GLY A 22 1.85 3.60 -8.64
N PHE A 23 1.10 2.62 -8.11
CA PHE A 23 -0.23 2.25 -8.62
C PHE A 23 -1.37 3.03 -7.96
N SER A 24 -1.37 3.14 -6.63
CA SER A 24 -2.48 3.76 -5.90
C SER A 24 -2.53 5.27 -6.07
N ASP A 25 -1.36 5.95 -6.17
CA ASP A 25 -1.32 7.41 -6.22
C ASP A 25 -1.91 8.00 -7.51
N PRO A 26 -1.61 7.48 -8.71
CA PRO A 26 -2.24 7.96 -9.94
C PRO A 26 -3.76 7.70 -9.97
N VAL A 27 -4.21 6.57 -9.43
CA VAL A 27 -5.64 6.22 -9.38
C VAL A 27 -6.40 7.20 -8.48
N ILE A 28 -5.85 7.50 -7.29
CA ILE A 28 -6.46 8.46 -6.37
C ILE A 28 -6.38 9.90 -6.92
N LYS A 29 -5.28 10.27 -7.58
CA LYS A 29 -5.14 11.61 -8.19
C LYS A 29 -6.13 11.86 -9.33
N ASN A 30 -6.58 10.82 -10.02
CA ASN A 30 -7.55 10.91 -11.11
C ASN A 30 -8.88 10.26 -10.72
N ALA A 31 -9.30 10.40 -9.45
CA ALA A 31 -10.41 9.63 -8.91
C ALA A 31 -11.72 9.77 -9.70
N GLU A 32 -11.94 10.93 -10.32
CA GLU A 32 -13.09 11.25 -11.18
C GLU A 32 -13.19 10.40 -12.46
N THR A 33 -12.09 9.79 -12.92
CA THR A 33 -12.08 8.97 -14.15
C THR A 33 -12.22 7.47 -13.87
N PHE A 34 -12.15 7.07 -12.60
CA PHE A 34 -12.19 5.67 -12.21
C PHE A 34 -13.50 5.30 -11.52
N ALA A 35 -13.96 4.08 -11.74
CA ALA A 35 -15.13 3.54 -11.06
C ALA A 35 -14.85 3.36 -9.55
N SER A 36 -15.90 3.44 -8.73
CA SER A 36 -15.81 3.31 -7.26
C SER A 36 -15.01 2.09 -6.81
N ALA A 37 -15.22 0.93 -7.44
CA ALA A 37 -14.52 -0.31 -7.08
C ALA A 37 -12.98 -0.20 -7.26
N THR A 38 -12.52 0.56 -8.25
CA THR A 38 -11.10 0.80 -8.48
C THR A 38 -10.52 1.74 -7.42
N LEU A 39 -11.31 2.74 -6.98
CA LEU A 39 -10.93 3.65 -5.90
C LEU A 39 -10.84 2.92 -4.56
N ASP A 40 -11.83 2.07 -4.25
CA ASP A 40 -11.84 1.26 -3.04
C ASP A 40 -10.60 0.36 -2.98
N MET A 41 -10.25 -0.27 -4.11
CA MET A 41 -9.04 -1.07 -4.22
C MET A 41 -7.77 -0.24 -4.03
N ALA A 42 -7.67 0.93 -4.67
CA ALA A 42 -6.51 1.81 -4.54
C ALA A 42 -6.33 2.31 -3.10
N ASN A 43 -7.43 2.63 -2.41
CA ASN A 43 -7.42 3.02 -1.01
C ASN A 43 -6.94 1.87 -0.11
N LEU A 44 -7.43 0.65 -0.30
CA LEU A 44 -6.95 -0.53 0.43
C LEU A 44 -5.44 -0.75 0.24
N LEU A 45 -4.94 -0.63 -1.00
CA LEU A 45 -3.51 -0.76 -1.29
C LEU A 45 -2.69 0.35 -0.63
N LYS A 46 -3.21 1.57 -0.61
CA LYS A 46 -2.54 2.72 0.01
C LYS A 46 -2.48 2.63 1.53
N GLU A 47 -3.54 2.13 2.18
CA GLU A 47 -3.50 1.85 3.62
C GLU A 47 -2.41 0.83 3.97
N GLN A 48 -2.25 -0.22 3.17
CA GLN A 48 -1.17 -1.19 3.39
C GLN A 48 0.21 -0.56 3.23
N ALA A 49 0.40 0.30 2.21
CA ALA A 49 1.65 1.05 2.04
C ALA A 49 1.97 1.96 3.24
N TYR A 50 0.95 2.60 3.85
CA TYR A 50 1.12 3.36 5.09
C TYR A 50 1.50 2.48 6.28
N ARG A 51 0.89 1.31 6.45
CA ARG A 51 1.22 0.36 7.53
C ARG A 51 2.65 -0.17 7.43
N MET A 52 3.19 -0.31 6.22
CA MET A 52 4.59 -0.68 5.99
C MET A 52 5.58 0.43 6.41
N LYS A 53 5.11 1.65 6.64
CA LYS A 53 5.94 2.76 7.12
C LYS A 53 6.14 2.57 8.62
N ASN A 54 7.26 1.94 9.00
CA ASN A 54 7.73 1.86 10.38
C ASN A 54 7.95 3.29 10.92
N HIS A 55 6.91 3.86 11.51
CA HIS A 55 6.95 5.16 12.19
C HIS A 55 7.39 5.05 13.66
N PHE A 56 7.80 3.86 14.11
CA PHE A 56 8.40 3.72 15.43
C PHE A 56 9.81 4.29 15.43
N VAL A 57 9.89 5.59 15.72
CA VAL A 57 11.13 6.24 16.13
C VAL A 57 11.10 6.28 17.65
N GLN A 58 12.01 5.55 18.28
CA GLN A 58 12.21 5.68 19.73
C GLN A 58 12.63 7.15 19.98
N PRO A 59 11.87 7.93 20.77
CA PRO A 59 12.28 9.29 21.08
C PRO A 59 13.66 9.26 21.76
N PRO A 60 14.54 10.25 21.48
CA PRO A 60 15.85 10.32 22.14
C PRO A 60 15.62 10.38 23.65
N HIS A 61 16.03 9.31 24.34
CA HIS A 61 16.01 9.04 25.78
C HIS A 61 15.12 9.94 26.66
N ALA A 62 14.04 9.39 27.23
CA ALA A 62 13.21 10.07 28.23
C ALA A 62 13.94 10.39 29.56
N PHE A 63 15.16 9.88 29.74
CA PHE A 63 16.03 10.14 30.87
C PHE A 63 17.43 10.42 30.32
N GLY A 64 17.75 11.70 30.13
CA GLY A 64 19.15 12.14 30.07
C GLY A 64 19.78 12.00 31.46
N ASP A 65 21.09 11.77 31.49
CA ASP A 65 21.91 11.60 32.70
C ASP A 65 21.74 12.73 33.74
#